data_AF-A0A0Q5NRV1-F1
#
_entry.id   AF-A0A0Q5NRV1-F1
#
_cell.length_a   1.000
_cell.length_b   1.000
_cell.length_c   1.000
_cell.angle_alpha   90.00
_cell.angle_beta   90.00
_cell.angle_gamma   90.00
#
_symmetry.space_group_name_H-M   'P 1'
#
loop_
_entity.id
_entity.type
_entity.pdbx_description
1 polymer ?
#
loop_
_entity_poly.entity_id
_entity_poly.type
_entity_poly.pdbx_seq_one_letter_code
_entity_poly.pdbx_strand_id
1 'polypeptide(L)' 'MERASQLQPVGSPCTDVCRLDKTTGYCEGCFRSREEIKAWKTLPDADKLSLFPALLDRKAAA' A
#
# COMPACT_ATOMS: atom_id res chain seq x y z
N MET A 1 7.77 -16.91 20.61
CA MET A 1 7.74 -15.44 20.75
C MET A 1 8.89 -14.88 19.95
N GLU A 2 8.74 -14.73 18.63
CA GLU A 2 9.81 -14.15 17.80
C GLU A 2 9.21 -12.99 17.02
N ARG A 3 9.28 -11.81 17.65
CA ARG A 3 8.93 -10.49 17.10
C ARG A 3 9.95 -10.09 16.02
N ALA A 4 10.07 -10.90 14.97
CA ALA A 4 10.78 -10.51 13.74
C ALA A 4 9.95 -9.50 12.89
N SER A 5 9.14 -8.68 13.56
CA SER A 5 8.14 -7.78 13.00
C SER A 5 8.53 -6.30 13.12
N GLN A 6 9.73 -5.98 13.59
CA GLN A 6 10.09 -4.62 14.01
C GLN A 6 11.17 -3.91 13.17
N LEU A 7 11.49 -4.39 11.96
CA LEU A 7 12.39 -3.68 11.03
C LEU A 7 11.89 -3.69 9.57
N GLN A 8 10.58 -3.53 9.34
CA GLN A 8 10.14 -2.97 8.06
C GLN A 8 10.03 -1.45 8.27
N PRO A 9 10.96 -0.63 7.74
CA PRO A 9 10.91 0.83 7.89
C PRO A 9 9.64 1.43 7.26
N VAL A 10 9.03 0.69 6.34
CA VAL A 10 7.73 0.99 5.74
C VAL A 10 6.63 0.20 6.45
N GLY A 11 5.80 0.88 7.21
CA GLY A 11 4.50 0.34 7.63
C GLY A 11 3.62 0.11 6.41
N SER A 12 2.75 -0.91 6.44
CA SER A 12 1.74 -1.07 5.40
C SER A 12 0.69 0.04 5.55
N PRO A 13 0.37 0.83 4.49
CA PRO A 13 -0.69 1.84 4.54
C PRO A 13 -2.10 1.22 4.54
N CYS A 14 -2.23 -0.05 4.93
CA CYS A 14 -3.47 -0.81 4.90
C CYS A 14 -4.33 -0.45 6.12
N THR A 15 -5.59 -0.11 5.88
CA THR A 15 -6.59 0.23 6.91
C THR A 15 -7.53 -0.94 7.21
N ASP A 16 -7.12 -2.16 6.88
CA ASP A 16 -7.95 -3.39 6.87
C ASP A 16 -9.19 -3.34 5.95
N VAL A 17 -9.33 -2.27 5.16
CA VAL A 17 -10.31 -2.17 4.09
C VAL A 17 -9.70 -2.65 2.78
N CYS A 18 -10.18 -3.79 2.27
CA CYS A 18 -9.81 -4.31 0.96
C CYS A 18 -11.00 -4.20 -0.01
N ARG A 19 -11.24 -2.98 -0.49
CA ARG A 19 -12.31 -2.69 -1.44
C ARG A 19 -11.72 -1.90 -2.60
N LEU A 20 -11.73 -2.49 -3.79
CA LEU A 20 -11.24 -1.84 -5.00
C LEU A 20 -12.39 -1.04 -5.62
N ASP A 21 -12.17 0.26 -5.80
CA ASP A 21 -13.02 1.10 -6.61
C ASP A 21 -12.95 0.63 -8.06
N LYS A 22 -14.11 0.38 -8.66
CA LYS A 22 -14.22 -0.09 -10.05
C LYS A 22 -13.98 1.01 -11.08
N THR A 23 -14.07 2.27 -10.66
CA THR A 23 -13.90 3.47 -11.49
C THR A 23 -12.42 3.81 -11.62
N THR A 24 -11.70 3.82 -10.50
CA THR A 24 -10.28 4.20 -10.45
C THR A 24 -9.34 3.01 -10.46
N GLY A 25 -9.80 1.81 -10.07
CA GLY A 25 -8.97 0.61 -9.96
C GLY A 25 -8.10 0.56 -8.69
N TYR A 26 -8.29 1.51 -7.76
CA TYR A 26 -7.52 1.60 -6.51
C TYR A 26 -8.33 1.14 -5.30
N CYS A 27 -7.63 0.72 -4.25
CA CYS A 27 -8.26 0.35 -2.99
C CYS A 27 -8.77 1.60 -2.24
N GLU A 28 -10.04 1.63 -1.84
CA GLU A 28 -10.66 2.76 -1.14
C GLU A 28 -10.03 3.05 0.23
N GLY A 29 -9.33 2.07 0.83
CA GLY A 29 -8.65 2.23 2.11
C GLY A 29 -7.21 2.72 1.98
N CYS A 30 -6.42 2.05 1.13
CA CYS A 30 -4.98 2.26 1.03
C CYS A 30 -4.52 2.86 -0.30
N PHE A 31 -5.44 3.13 -1.22
CA PHE A 31 -5.22 3.75 -2.54
C PHE A 31 -4.20 3.03 -3.44
N ARG A 32 -3.86 1.78 -3.08
CA ARG A 32 -3.02 0.90 -3.87
C ARG A 32 -3.82 0.20 -4.95
N SER A 33 -3.20 -0.03 -6.09
CA SER A 33 -3.77 -0.87 -7.15
C SER A 33 -3.72 -2.35 -6.76
N ARG A 34 -4.46 -3.18 -7.50
CA ARG A 34 -4.48 -4.62 -7.29
C ARG A 34 -3.09 -5.26 -7.50
N GLU A 35 -2.33 -4.75 -8.46
CA GLU A 35 -0.96 -5.19 -8.78
C GLU A 35 -0.01 -4.85 -7.63
N GLU A 36 -0.09 -3.62 -7.12
CA GLU A 36 0.72 -3.17 -5.98
C GLU A 36 0.42 -3.97 -4.71
N ILE A 37 -0.86 -4.28 -4.45
CA ILE A 37 -1.27 -5.14 -3.32
C ILE A 37 -0.68 -6.54 -3.46
N LYS A 38 -0.70 -7.12 -4.67
CA LYS A 38 -0.14 -8.44 -4.94
C LYS A 38 1.38 -8.46 -4.79
N ALA A 39 2.05 -7.41 -5.26
CA ALA A 39 3.50 -7.28 -5.23
C ALA A 39 4.03 -6.79 -3.87
N TRP A 40 3.19 -6.26 -2.97
CA TRP A 40 3.62 -5.65 -1.71
C TRP A 40 4.50 -6.55 -0.83
N LYS A 41 4.20 -7.86 -0.77
CA LYS A 41 4.98 -8.82 0.02
C LYS A 41 6.38 -9.06 -0.56
N THR A 42 6.55 -8.89 -1.86
CA THR A 42 7.81 -9.12 -2.59
C THR A 42 8.53 -7.83 -2.95
N LEU A 43 7.90 -6.67 -2.75
CA LEU A 43 8.47 -5.37 -3.05
C LEU A 43 9.60 -5.02 -2.05
N PRO A 44 10.75 -4.53 -2.53
CA PRO A 44 11.77 -3.91 -1.70
C PRO A 44 11.24 -2.68 -0.95
N ASP A 45 11.78 -2.40 0.24
CA ASP A 45 11.31 -1.28 1.06
C ASP A 45 11.57 0.08 0.40
N ALA A 46 12.62 0.22 -0.41
CA ALA A 46 12.89 1.42 -1.21
C ALA A 46 11.79 1.69 -2.27
N ASP A 47 11.31 0.63 -2.91
CA ASP A 47 10.21 0.74 -3.89
C ASP A 47 8.89 1.05 -3.18
N LYS A 48 8.66 0.45 -2.01
CA LYS A 48 7.48 0.79 -1.21
C LYS A 48 7.50 2.25 -0.78
N LEU A 49 8.63 2.76 -0.29
CA LEU A 49 8.81 4.17 0.07
C LEU A 49 8.53 5.09 -1.11
N SER A 50 8.98 4.71 -2.31
CA SER A 50 8.71 5.46 -3.54
C SER A 50 7.23 5.41 -3.95
N LEU A 51 6.49 4.39 -3.52
CA LEU A 51 5.04 4.27 -3.74
C LEU A 51 4.23 5.23 -2.86
N PHE A 52 4.68 5.51 -1.63
CA PHE A 52 3.93 6.33 -0.66
C PHE A 52 3.49 7.70 -1.19
N PRO A 53 4.35 8.50 -1.84
CA PRO A 53 3.94 9.76 -2.47
C PRO A 53 2.81 9.57 -3.48
N ALA A 54 2.91 8.54 -4.34
CA ALA A 54 1.87 8.25 -5.31
C ALA A 54 0.54 7.87 -4.64
N LEU A 55 0.58 7.16 -3.50
CA LEU A 55 -0.63 6.84 -2.72
C LEU A 55 -1.25 8.09 -2.09
N LEU A 56 -0.43 9.02 -1.60
CA LEU A 56 -0.89 10.30 -1.05
C LEU A 56 -1.54 11.16 -2.14
N ASP A 57 -0.94 11.22 -3.32
CA ASP A 57 -1.50 11.96 -4.46
C ASP A 57 -2.83 11.36 -4.91
N ARG A 58 -2.92 10.03 -5.02
CA ARG A 58 -4.17 9.33 -5.34
C ARG A 58 -5.25 9.60 -4.30
N LYS A 59 -4.88 9.62 -3.02
CA LYS A 59 -5.80 9.95 -1.91
C LYS A 59 -6.27 11.41 -1.98
N ALA A 60 -5.43 12.33 -2.42
CA ALA A 60 -5.80 13.74 -2.56
C ALA A 60 -6.68 14.00 -3.81
N ALA A 61 -6.57 13.16 -4.84
CA ALA A 61 -7.34 13.24 -6.06
C ALA A 61 -8.69 12.47 -6.03
N ALA A 62 -8.90 11.65 -5.01
CA ALA A 62 -10.14 10.89 -4.76
C ALA A 62 -11.06 11.66 -3.81
#